data_AF-A0A378NT02-F1
#
_entry.id   AF-A0A378NT02-F1
#
_cell.length_a   1.000
_cell.length_b   1.000
_cell.length_c   1.000
_cell.angle_alpha   90.00
_cell.angle_beta   90.00
_cell.angle_gamma   90.00
#
_symmetry.space_group_name_H-M   'P 1'
#
loop_
_entity.id
_entity.type
_entity.pdbx_description
1 polymer ?
#
loop_
_entity_poly.entity_id
_entity_poly.type
_entity_poly.pdbx_seq_one_letter_code
_entity_poly.pdbx_strand_id
1 'polypeptide(L)'
;MNVKEAATLLSYVVATMPNIQDKDLSATAKAWAIIMPDISFELGQQAVLKILRDKKIPTVPLPGEIINTVKEIVNGENKINAPSDYEAWQEVRSKIDFYKPNQKWSHPAIEEAIKIIGSRNICGGDYNVADRFMKVYNRIVKRTNDQYENKVTLQIIDNTPKNKSLLTFIGEHKQIVLGQKAV
;
A
#
# COMPACT_ATOMS: atom_id res chain seq x y z
N MET A 1 6.99 -4.24 -9.20
CA MET A 1 7.04 -4.25 -10.69
C MET A 1 8.45 -3.97 -11.21
N ASN A 2 8.76 -4.40 -12.45
CA ASN A 2 10.03 -4.13 -13.11
C ASN A 2 10.03 -2.82 -13.92
N VAL A 3 11.20 -2.41 -14.45
CA VAL A 3 11.36 -1.13 -15.18
C VAL A 3 10.52 -1.09 -16.47
N LYS A 4 10.35 -2.21 -17.17
CA LYS A 4 9.56 -2.26 -18.41
C LYS A 4 8.08 -2.06 -18.09
N GLU A 5 7.58 -2.75 -17.07
CA GLU A 5 6.22 -2.60 -16.55
C GLU A 5 5.95 -1.15 -16.11
N ALA A 6 6.87 -0.56 -15.35
CA ALA A 6 6.76 0.83 -14.91
C ALA A 6 6.76 1.83 -16.09
N ALA A 7 7.58 1.59 -17.11
CA ALA A 7 7.59 2.41 -18.33
C ALA A 7 6.26 2.29 -19.11
N THR A 8 5.68 1.09 -19.16
CA THR A 8 4.36 0.88 -19.78
C THR A 8 3.25 1.60 -19.02
N LEU A 9 3.25 1.57 -17.68
CA LEU A 9 2.28 2.34 -16.90
C LEU A 9 2.42 3.85 -17.14
N LEU A 10 3.66 4.32 -17.22
CA LEU A 10 3.96 5.72 -17.46
C LEU A 10 3.51 6.17 -18.86
N SER A 11 3.57 5.30 -19.87
CA SER A 11 3.10 5.64 -21.22
C SER A 11 1.60 5.93 -21.26
N TYR A 12 0.79 5.22 -20.46
CA TYR A 12 -0.64 5.54 -20.30
C TYR A 12 -0.85 6.93 -19.72
N VAL A 13 -0.07 7.29 -18.70
CA VAL A 13 -0.13 8.63 -18.09
C VAL A 13 0.26 9.70 -19.09
N VAL A 14 1.39 9.53 -19.78
CA VAL A 14 1.91 10.51 -20.76
C VAL A 14 0.95 10.71 -21.93
N ALA A 15 0.32 9.63 -22.40
CA ALA A 15 -0.68 9.71 -23.46
C ALA A 15 -1.87 10.62 -23.09
N THR A 16 -2.23 10.68 -21.80
CA THR A 16 -3.31 11.56 -21.31
C THR A 16 -2.86 13.01 -21.01
N MET A 17 -1.58 13.31 -21.14
CA MET A 17 -0.99 14.60 -20.73
C MET A 17 -0.16 15.22 -21.87
N PRO A 18 -0.80 16.00 -22.78
CA PRO A 18 -0.13 16.57 -23.96
C PRO A 18 1.12 17.41 -23.64
N ASN A 19 1.15 18.05 -22.46
CA ASN A 19 2.23 18.91 -21.99
C ASN A 19 3.57 18.20 -21.69
N ILE A 20 3.59 16.86 -21.62
CA ILE A 20 4.78 16.08 -21.26
C ILE A 20 5.12 14.98 -22.26
N GLN A 21 4.43 14.90 -23.40
CA GLN A 21 4.61 13.83 -24.40
C GLN A 21 6.04 13.76 -24.95
N ASP A 22 6.71 14.89 -25.12
CA ASP A 22 8.06 14.94 -25.70
C ASP A 22 9.19 14.74 -24.68
N LYS A 23 8.88 14.50 -23.41
CA LYS A 23 9.90 14.38 -22.34
C LYS A 23 10.41 12.95 -22.20
N ASP A 24 11.74 12.79 -22.10
CA ASP A 24 12.36 11.52 -21.69
C ASP A 24 12.05 11.23 -20.21
N LEU A 25 11.13 10.32 -19.95
CA LEU A 25 10.77 9.89 -18.59
C LEU A 25 11.38 8.54 -18.20
N SER A 26 12.46 8.11 -18.86
CA SER A 26 13.17 6.86 -18.53
C SER A 26 13.66 6.82 -17.08
N ALA A 27 14.07 7.96 -16.52
CA ALA A 27 14.47 8.05 -15.12
C ALA A 27 13.27 7.87 -14.17
N THR A 28 12.11 8.42 -14.53
CA THR A 28 10.86 8.28 -13.78
C THR A 28 10.40 6.83 -13.72
N ALA A 29 10.42 6.11 -14.85
CA ALA A 29 10.06 4.69 -14.91
C ALA A 29 10.94 3.83 -13.99
N LYS A 30 12.24 4.11 -13.93
CA LYS A 30 13.15 3.42 -13.00
C LYS A 30 12.85 3.74 -11.54
N ALA A 31 12.61 5.02 -11.24
CA ALA A 31 12.23 5.43 -9.89
C ALA A 31 10.95 4.71 -9.45
N TRP A 32 9.95 4.60 -10.32
CA TRP A 32 8.72 3.85 -10.06
C TRP A 32 8.98 2.36 -9.78
N ALA A 33 9.85 1.71 -10.57
CA ALA A 33 10.20 0.31 -10.34
C ALA A 33 10.92 0.08 -9.00
N ILE A 34 11.75 1.03 -8.56
CA ILE A 34 12.42 0.97 -7.25
C ILE A 34 11.43 1.22 -6.10
N ILE A 35 10.51 2.16 -6.26
CA ILE A 35 9.58 2.59 -5.19
C ILE A 35 8.39 1.63 -5.04
N MET A 36 7.98 0.97 -6.12
CA MET A 36 6.86 0.02 -6.14
C MET A 36 7.32 -1.41 -6.48
N PRO A 37 8.31 -1.97 -5.76
CA PRO A 37 8.87 -3.27 -6.11
C PRO A 37 7.86 -4.41 -5.89
N ASP A 38 6.97 -4.23 -4.92
CA ASP A 38 5.94 -5.16 -4.42
C ASP A 38 4.59 -5.09 -5.15
N ILE A 39 4.37 -4.06 -5.97
CA ILE A 39 3.14 -3.91 -6.76
C ILE A 39 3.25 -4.70 -8.07
N SER A 40 2.26 -5.55 -8.38
CA SER A 40 2.18 -6.25 -9.68
C SER A 40 1.78 -5.30 -10.81
N PHE A 41 2.07 -5.67 -12.05
CA PHE A 41 1.73 -4.82 -13.20
C PHE A 41 0.21 -4.61 -13.33
N GLU A 42 -0.59 -5.67 -13.13
CA GLU A 42 -2.04 -5.63 -13.24
C GLU A 42 -2.66 -4.68 -12.22
N LEU A 43 -2.24 -4.78 -10.95
CA LEU A 43 -2.70 -3.87 -9.90
C LEU A 43 -2.26 -2.43 -10.16
N GLY A 44 -1.00 -2.23 -10.61
CA GLY A 44 -0.51 -0.93 -11.02
C GLY A 44 -1.33 -0.31 -12.15
N GLN A 45 -1.73 -1.11 -13.14
CA GLN A 45 -2.55 -0.68 -14.26
C GLN A 45 -3.95 -0.24 -13.81
N GLN A 46 -4.62 -1.06 -12.99
CA GLN A 46 -5.93 -0.71 -12.45
C GLN A 46 -5.87 0.59 -11.63
N ALA A 47 -4.85 0.73 -10.78
CA ALA A 47 -4.64 1.92 -9.96
C ALA A 47 -4.40 3.18 -10.80
N VAL A 48 -3.52 3.12 -11.81
CA VAL A 48 -3.27 4.24 -12.73
C VAL A 48 -4.55 4.61 -13.48
N LEU A 49 -5.31 3.64 -13.99
CA LEU A 49 -6.59 3.93 -14.66
C LEU A 49 -7.60 4.60 -13.73
N LYS A 50 -7.73 4.11 -12.49
CA LYS A 50 -8.62 4.71 -11.48
C LYS A 50 -8.21 6.16 -11.18
N ILE A 51 -6.91 6.42 -11.00
CA ILE A 51 -6.39 7.79 -10.79
C ILE A 51 -6.70 8.67 -12.00
N LEU A 52 -6.37 8.25 -13.22
CA LEU A 52 -6.56 9.06 -14.42
C LEU A 52 -8.03 9.41 -14.69
N ARG A 53 -8.98 8.58 -14.22
CA ARG A 53 -10.41 8.87 -14.32
C ARG A 53 -10.90 9.99 -13.40
N ASP A 54 -10.23 10.20 -12.26
CA ASP A 54 -10.65 11.18 -11.26
C ASP A 54 -9.73 12.44 -11.24
N LYS A 55 -8.49 12.28 -11.68
CA LYS A 55 -7.46 13.32 -11.56
C LYS A 55 -7.77 14.53 -12.45
N LYS A 56 -8.01 15.66 -11.79
CA LYS A 56 -8.36 16.95 -12.45
C LYS A 56 -7.13 17.74 -12.90
N ILE A 57 -6.01 17.58 -12.21
CA ILE A 57 -4.77 18.30 -12.49
C ILE A 57 -3.87 17.41 -13.37
N PRO A 58 -3.49 17.85 -14.58
CA PRO A 58 -2.75 17.04 -15.55
C PRO A 58 -1.25 16.95 -15.19
N THR A 59 -0.95 16.27 -14.09
CA THR A 59 0.40 15.99 -13.60
C THR A 59 0.60 14.49 -13.43
N VAL A 60 1.82 14.02 -13.70
CA VAL A 60 2.22 12.63 -13.49
C VAL A 60 1.90 12.22 -12.04
N PRO A 61 1.21 11.09 -11.80
CA PRO A 61 0.93 10.63 -10.45
C PRO A 61 2.21 10.22 -9.74
N LEU A 62 2.27 10.48 -8.44
CA LEU A 62 3.35 10.01 -7.59
C LEU A 62 3.18 8.50 -7.34
N PRO A 63 4.27 7.73 -7.18
CA PRO A 63 4.20 6.33 -6.77
C PRO A 63 3.34 6.11 -5.52
N GLY A 64 3.39 7.03 -4.55
CA GLY A 64 2.54 6.98 -3.36
C GLY A 64 1.04 7.08 -3.65
N GLU A 65 0.62 7.87 -4.65
CA GLU A 65 -0.79 7.91 -5.08
C GLU A 65 -1.22 6.56 -5.65
N ILE A 66 -0.35 5.92 -6.44
CA ILE A 66 -0.60 4.62 -7.04
C ILE A 66 -0.69 3.55 -5.95
N ILE A 67 0.27 3.49 -5.03
CA ILE A 67 0.28 2.54 -3.91
C ILE A 67 -1.00 2.66 -3.07
N ASN A 68 -1.40 3.89 -2.74
CA ASN A 68 -2.63 4.12 -1.97
C ASN A 68 -3.87 3.63 -2.75
N THR A 69 -3.92 3.90 -4.05
CA THR A 69 -5.03 3.46 -4.90
C THR A 69 -5.07 1.94 -5.03
N VAL A 70 -3.91 1.26 -5.12
CA VAL A 70 -3.84 -0.21 -5.09
C VAL A 70 -4.40 -0.73 -3.78
N LYS A 71 -4.03 -0.15 -2.63
CA LYS A 71 -4.58 -0.54 -1.33
C LYS A 71 -6.09 -0.42 -1.30
N GLU A 72 -6.65 0.67 -1.84
CA GLU A 72 -8.11 0.82 -1.94
C GLU A 72 -8.78 -0.24 -2.81
N ILE A 73 -8.18 -0.57 -3.97
CA ILE A 73 -8.72 -1.59 -4.88
C ILE A 73 -8.70 -2.96 -4.19
N VAL A 74 -7.57 -3.32 -3.60
CA VAL A 74 -7.42 -4.58 -2.87
C VAL A 74 -8.39 -4.63 -1.69
N ASN A 75 -8.57 -3.53 -0.95
CA ASN A 75 -9.54 -3.46 0.16
C ASN A 75 -10.99 -3.63 -0.31
N GLY A 76 -11.33 -3.08 -1.48
CA GLY A 76 -12.69 -3.12 -2.03
C GLY A 76 -13.07 -4.47 -2.64
N GLU A 77 -12.13 -5.13 -3.33
CA GLU A 77 -12.37 -6.42 -4.00
C GLU A 77 -12.20 -7.60 -3.06
N ASN A 78 -11.37 -7.44 -2.04
CA ASN A 78 -10.93 -8.52 -1.19
C ASN A 78 -10.99 -8.06 0.26
N LYS A 79 -11.79 -8.76 1.08
CA LYS A 79 -11.70 -8.75 2.55
C LYS A 79 -10.35 -9.33 3.06
N ILE A 80 -9.27 -9.14 2.31
CA ILE A 80 -7.92 -9.67 2.55
C ILE A 80 -7.12 -8.72 3.46
N ASN A 81 -7.50 -7.43 3.50
CA ASN A 81 -6.97 -6.49 4.48
C ASN A 81 -7.89 -6.35 5.69
N ALA A 82 -7.33 -5.78 6.76
CA ALA A 82 -8.03 -5.53 8.02
C ALA A 82 -9.42 -4.90 7.77
N PRO A 83 -10.50 -5.45 8.35
CA PRO A 83 -11.84 -4.88 8.21
C PRO A 83 -11.87 -3.42 8.66
N SER A 84 -12.88 -2.66 8.22
CA SER A 84 -13.09 -1.33 8.79
C SER A 84 -13.31 -1.43 10.31
N ASP A 85 -13.02 -0.36 11.04
CA ASP A 85 -13.24 -0.31 12.50
C ASP A 85 -14.69 -0.60 12.87
N TYR A 86 -15.64 -0.15 12.05
CA TYR A 86 -17.06 -0.45 12.19
C TYR A 86 -17.35 -1.94 11.97
N GLU A 87 -16.88 -2.55 10.88
CA GLU A 87 -17.07 -3.98 10.63
C GLU A 87 -16.42 -4.85 11.70
N ALA A 88 -15.20 -4.50 12.13
CA ALA A 88 -14.51 -5.14 13.24
C ALA A 88 -15.34 -5.06 14.52
N TRP A 89 -15.91 -3.89 14.84
CA TRP A 89 -16.76 -3.73 16.01
C TRP A 89 -18.06 -4.54 15.91
N GLN A 90 -18.70 -4.61 14.74
CA GLN A 90 -19.89 -5.46 14.55
C GLN A 90 -19.55 -6.94 14.74
N GLU A 91 -18.40 -7.40 14.27
CA GLU A 91 -17.94 -8.77 14.51
C GLU A 91 -17.73 -9.02 16.01
N VAL A 92 -17.05 -8.11 16.71
CA VAL A 92 -16.86 -8.22 18.17
C VAL A 92 -18.21 -8.26 18.87
N ARG A 93 -19.10 -7.30 18.61
CA ARG A 93 -20.41 -7.22 19.25
C ARG A 93 -21.26 -8.46 19.02
N SER A 94 -21.18 -9.08 17.85
CA SER A 94 -21.99 -10.25 17.51
C SER A 94 -21.44 -11.56 18.08
N LYS A 95 -20.13 -11.65 18.33
CA LYS A 95 -19.48 -12.90 18.74
C LYS A 95 -18.99 -12.91 20.18
N ILE A 96 -18.61 -11.77 20.75
CA ILE A 96 -17.82 -11.74 21.98
C ILE A 96 -18.56 -12.36 23.16
N ASP A 97 -17.88 -13.29 23.84
CA ASP A 97 -18.40 -13.99 25.02
C ASP A 97 -17.28 -14.13 26.03
N PHE A 98 -17.45 -13.50 27.19
CA PHE A 98 -16.47 -13.51 28.28
C PHE A 98 -16.10 -14.94 28.73
N TYR A 99 -17.02 -15.90 28.62
CA TYR A 99 -16.81 -17.27 29.03
C TYR A 99 -16.16 -18.14 27.94
N LYS A 100 -15.95 -17.61 26.73
CA LYS A 100 -15.34 -18.31 25.59
C LYS A 100 -14.06 -17.59 25.13
N PRO A 101 -12.90 -17.84 25.77
CA PRO A 101 -11.68 -17.10 25.49
C PRO A 101 -11.06 -17.34 24.11
N ASN A 102 -11.43 -18.43 23.41
CA ASN A 102 -10.77 -18.87 22.17
C ASN A 102 -11.63 -18.64 20.92
N GLN A 103 -12.23 -17.47 20.80
CA GLN A 103 -13.03 -17.10 19.63
C GLN A 103 -12.13 -16.81 18.43
N LYS A 104 -12.49 -17.34 17.27
CA LYS A 104 -11.81 -17.05 16.00
C LYS A 104 -12.34 -15.74 15.42
N TRP A 105 -11.43 -14.81 15.17
CA TRP A 105 -11.71 -13.51 14.59
C TRP A 105 -11.33 -13.47 13.12
N SER A 106 -11.99 -12.64 12.32
CA SER A 106 -11.65 -12.44 10.92
C SER A 106 -10.24 -11.86 10.72
N HIS A 107 -9.74 -11.11 11.70
CA HIS A 107 -8.44 -10.45 11.61
C HIS A 107 -7.73 -10.42 12.98
N PRO A 108 -6.41 -10.68 13.05
CA PRO A 108 -5.66 -10.74 14.31
C PRO A 108 -5.68 -9.42 15.11
N ALA A 109 -5.79 -8.27 14.43
CA ALA A 109 -5.90 -6.97 15.12
C ALA A 109 -7.17 -6.85 15.99
N ILE A 110 -8.24 -7.60 15.67
CA ILE A 110 -9.46 -7.65 16.49
C ILE A 110 -9.14 -8.33 17.82
N GLU A 111 -8.46 -9.47 17.77
CA GLU A 111 -8.06 -10.22 18.95
C GLU A 111 -7.12 -9.40 19.85
N GLU A 112 -6.14 -8.73 19.25
CA GLU A 112 -5.22 -7.85 19.96
C GLU A 112 -5.95 -6.67 20.63
N ALA A 113 -6.91 -6.04 19.93
CA ALA A 113 -7.72 -4.97 20.51
C ALA A 113 -8.58 -5.45 21.69
N ILE A 114 -9.18 -6.63 21.59
CA ILE A 114 -9.94 -7.26 22.69
C ILE A 114 -9.03 -7.55 23.88
N LYS A 115 -7.81 -8.05 23.66
CA LYS A 115 -6.83 -8.32 24.72
C LYS A 115 -6.43 -7.05 25.46
N ILE A 116 -6.22 -5.95 24.74
CA ILE A 116 -5.84 -4.66 25.34
C ILE A 116 -6.98 -4.07 26.17
N ILE A 117 -8.22 -4.13 25.69
CA ILE A 117 -9.38 -3.54 26.38
C ILE A 117 -9.88 -4.44 27.50
N GLY A 118 -9.80 -5.75 27.31
CA GLY A 118 -10.35 -6.77 28.20
C GLY A 118 -11.77 -7.17 27.79
N SER A 119 -11.98 -8.47 27.59
CA SER A 119 -13.30 -9.05 27.24
C SER A 119 -14.39 -8.71 28.27
N ARG A 120 -14.04 -8.67 29.56
CA ARG A 120 -14.97 -8.29 30.64
C ARG A 120 -15.48 -6.86 30.48
N ASN A 121 -14.61 -5.93 30.12
CA ASN A 121 -14.97 -4.53 29.92
C ASN A 121 -15.86 -4.36 28.70
N ILE A 122 -15.59 -5.15 27.64
CA ILE A 122 -16.39 -5.12 26.42
C ILE A 122 -17.79 -5.68 26.65
N CYS A 123 -17.91 -6.85 27.29
CA CYS A 123 -19.20 -7.48 27.60
C CYS A 123 -19.98 -6.74 28.69
N GLY A 124 -19.27 -6.10 29.64
CA GLY A 124 -19.87 -5.40 30.77
C GLY A 124 -20.56 -4.08 30.42
N GLY A 125 -20.47 -3.62 29.17
CA GLY A 125 -21.19 -2.44 28.70
C GLY A 125 -20.68 -1.11 29.27
N ASP A 126 -19.38 -1.02 29.58
CA ASP A 126 -18.77 0.24 30.04
C ASP A 126 -19.02 1.37 29.01
N TYR A 127 -19.11 2.61 29.50
CA TYR A 127 -19.41 3.75 28.65
C TYR A 127 -18.31 3.95 27.59
N ASN A 128 -18.70 4.16 26.34
CA ASN A 128 -17.81 4.36 25.18
C ASN A 128 -16.89 3.18 24.83
N VAL A 129 -17.24 1.94 25.18
CA VAL A 129 -16.46 0.74 24.79
C VAL A 129 -16.26 0.66 23.27
N ALA A 130 -17.28 0.97 22.47
CA ALA A 130 -17.19 0.95 21.01
C ALA A 130 -16.11 1.92 20.51
N ASP A 131 -16.13 3.18 20.97
CA ASP A 131 -15.15 4.19 20.58
C ASP A 131 -13.73 3.83 21.02
N ARG A 132 -13.58 3.30 22.25
CA ARG A 132 -12.29 2.82 22.76
C ARG A 132 -11.77 1.67 21.90
N PHE A 133 -12.64 0.72 21.54
CA PHE A 133 -12.31 -0.39 20.65
C PHE A 133 -11.83 0.11 19.29
N MET A 134 -12.61 0.95 18.62
CA MET A 134 -12.27 1.49 17.29
C MET A 134 -10.94 2.24 17.32
N LYS A 135 -10.68 3.06 18.35
CA LYS A 135 -9.39 3.77 18.52
C LYS A 135 -8.20 2.83 18.69
N VAL A 136 -8.34 1.80 19.53
CA VAL A 136 -7.27 0.81 19.76
C VAL A 136 -7.03 -0.02 18.51
N TYR A 137 -8.10 -0.52 17.89
CA TYR A 137 -8.07 -1.29 16.66
C TYR A 137 -7.36 -0.53 15.53
N ASN A 138 -7.77 0.71 15.26
CA ASN A 138 -7.17 1.55 14.22
C ASN A 138 -5.68 1.80 14.48
N ARG A 139 -5.28 1.96 15.75
CA ARG A 139 -3.85 2.09 16.11
C ARG A 139 -3.07 0.82 15.79
N ILE A 140 -3.62 -0.36 16.07
CA ILE A 140 -2.97 -1.65 15.77
C ILE A 140 -2.84 -1.81 14.25
N VAL A 141 -3.92 -1.63 13.49
CA VAL A 141 -3.91 -1.75 12.04
C VAL A 141 -2.91 -0.77 11.43
N LYS A 142 -2.91 0.49 11.88
CA LYS A 142 -1.93 1.49 11.43
C LYS A 142 -0.50 1.05 11.74
N ARG A 143 -0.21 0.59 12.96
CA ARG A 143 1.11 0.12 13.35
C ARG A 143 1.59 -1.03 12.47
N THR A 144 0.72 -2.00 12.15
CA THR A 144 1.05 -3.12 11.28
C THR A 144 1.37 -2.65 9.85
N ASN A 145 0.59 -1.70 9.32
CA ASN A 145 0.86 -1.10 8.02
C ASN A 145 2.18 -0.32 8.02
N ASP A 146 2.42 0.51 9.04
CA ASP A 146 3.67 1.27 9.17
C ASP A 146 4.88 0.32 9.26
N GLN A 147 4.75 -0.80 9.97
CA GLN A 147 5.80 -1.83 10.03
C GLN A 147 6.05 -2.50 8.68
N TYR A 148 5.01 -2.76 7.90
CA TYR A 148 5.15 -3.27 6.54
C TYR A 148 5.89 -2.27 5.64
N GLU A 149 5.45 -1.01 5.62
CA GLU A 149 6.10 0.05 4.84
C GLU A 149 7.57 0.26 5.22
N ASN A 150 7.86 0.24 6.53
CA ASN A 150 9.23 0.32 7.02
C ASN A 150 10.07 -0.88 6.55
N LYS A 151 9.50 -2.09 6.56
CA LYS A 151 10.18 -3.29 6.08
C LYS A 151 10.48 -3.21 4.58
N VAL A 152 9.50 -2.81 3.76
CA VAL A 152 9.69 -2.63 2.31
C VAL A 152 10.77 -1.56 2.06
N THR A 153 10.71 -0.44 2.79
CA THR A 153 11.70 0.64 2.69
C THR A 153 13.12 0.15 3.01
N LEU A 154 13.29 -0.63 4.08
CA LEU A 154 14.59 -1.21 4.43
C LEU A 154 15.09 -2.19 3.36
N GLN A 155 14.21 -3.03 2.81
CA GLN A 155 14.55 -3.93 1.71
C GLN A 155 14.99 -3.17 0.45
N ILE A 156 14.35 -2.05 0.13
CA ILE A 156 14.76 -1.17 -0.98
C ILE A 156 16.18 -0.64 -0.73
N ILE A 157 16.47 -0.17 0.48
CA ILE A 157 17.80 0.34 0.85
C ILE A 157 18.86 -0.75 0.78
N ASP A 158 18.58 -1.95 1.32
CA ASP A 158 19.55 -3.06 1.33
C ASP A 158 19.90 -3.54 -0.09
N ASN A 159 18.93 -3.49 -1.00
CA ASN A 159 19.13 -3.81 -2.41
C ASN A 159 19.80 -2.67 -3.20
N THR A 160 19.90 -1.48 -2.62
CA THR A 160 20.62 -0.35 -3.21
C THR A 160 22.10 -0.43 -2.77
N PRO A 161 23.07 -0.35 -3.69
CA PRO A 161 24.49 -0.43 -3.32
C PRO A 161 24.88 0.65 -2.31
N LYS A 162 25.42 0.25 -1.13
CA LYS A 162 25.73 1.13 0.01
C LYS A 162 26.59 2.37 -0.29
N ASN A 163 27.35 2.35 -1.39
CA ASN A 163 28.24 3.44 -1.80
C ASN A 163 27.72 4.26 -3.00
N LYS A 164 26.49 4.01 -3.46
CA LYS A 164 25.88 4.74 -4.57
C LYS A 164 24.68 5.54 -4.07
N SER A 165 24.64 6.83 -4.41
CA SER A 165 23.41 7.59 -4.23
C SER A 165 22.30 6.97 -5.07
N LEU A 166 21.05 7.02 -4.59
CA LEU A 166 19.88 6.52 -5.34
C LEU A 166 19.80 7.14 -6.75
N LEU A 167 20.16 8.42 -6.88
CA LEU A 167 20.21 9.11 -8.16
C LEU A 167 21.30 8.55 -9.09
N THR A 168 22.48 8.23 -8.55
CA THR A 168 23.58 7.61 -9.31
C THR A 168 23.20 6.20 -9.75
N PHE A 169 22.57 5.42 -8.87
CA PHE A 169 22.07 4.08 -9.17
C PHE A 169 21.04 4.09 -10.31
N ILE A 170 20.09 5.03 -10.30
CA ILE A 170 19.11 5.24 -11.39
C ILE A 170 19.81 5.62 -12.71
N GLY A 171 20.86 6.45 -12.63
CA GLY A 171 21.68 6.90 -13.75
C GLY A 171 22.48 5.77 -14.42
N GLU A 172 23.17 4.92 -13.66
CA GLU A 172 24.02 3.84 -14.18
C GLU A 172 23.22 2.74 -14.87
N HIS A 173 22.02 2.40 -14.36
CA HIS A 173 21.10 1.51 -15.07
C HIS A 173 20.70 2.05 -16.46
N LYS A 174 20.96 3.32 -16.80
CA LYS A 174 20.69 3.89 -18.15
C LYS A 174 21.71 3.34 -19.16
N GLN A 175 22.95 3.14 -18.74
CA GLN A 175 24.01 2.63 -19.62
C GLN A 175 23.92 1.12 -19.82
N ILE A 176 23.51 0.36 -18.80
CA ILE A 176 23.42 -1.10 -18.89
C ILE A 176 22.29 -1.56 -19.84
N VAL A 177 21.15 -0.85 -19.87
CA VAL A 177 20.02 -1.20 -20.74
C VAL A 177 20.26 -0.79 -22.21
N LEU A 178 21.07 0.25 -22.45
CA LEU A 178 21.46 0.65 -23.81
C LEU A 178 22.61 -0.20 -24.37
N GLY A 179 23.42 -0.83 -23.51
CA GLY A 179 24.51 -1.73 -23.91
C GLY A 179 24.09 -3.14 -24.36
N GLN A 180 22.82 -3.53 -24.19
CA GLN A 180 22.30 -4.85 -24.63
C GLN A 180 21.61 -4.84 -26.00
N LYS A 181 21.68 -3.73 -26.76
CA LYS A 181 21.15 -3.63 -28.13
C LYS A 181 22.23 -3.52 -29.22
N ALA A 182 23.44 -4.01 -28.96
CA ALA A 182 24.50 -4.09 -29.95
C ALA A 182 25.20 -5.46 -29.91
N VAL A 183 24.52 -6.49 -30.41
CA VAL A 183 25.09 -7.61 -31.18
C VAL A 183 24.03 -8.07 -32.16
#